data_AF-A0A382HNK5-F1
#
_entry.id   AF-A0A382HNK5-F1
#
_cell.length_a   1.000
_cell.length_b   1.000
_cell.length_c   1.000
_cell.angle_alpha   90.00
_cell.angle_beta   90.00
_cell.angle_gamma   90.00
#
_symmetry.space_group_name_H-M   'P 1'
#
loop_
_entity.id
_entity.type
_entity.pdbx_description
1 polymer ?
#
loop_
_entity_poly.entity_id
_entity_poly.type
_entity_poly.pdbx_seq_one_letter_code
_entity_poly.pdbx_strand_id
1 'polypeptide(L)'
;MVFFFSGFNIFKSYAENPVPTSPSDRLIKTGIFAYTRNPIYLSFVLFHLSMFLVFENVMYLLSSIGQAIWIHNYIIKYEEEYLLG
;
A
#
# COMPACT_ATOMS: atom_id res chain seq x y z
N MET A 1 -2.70 1.02 -10.35
CA MET A 1 -2.34 2.43 -10.62
C MET A 1 -3.31 3.44 -10.01
N VAL A 2 -4.63 3.36 -10.25
CA VAL A 2 -5.61 4.34 -9.70
C VAL A 2 -5.53 4.46 -8.17
N PHE A 3 -5.47 3.34 -7.45
CA PHE A 3 -5.29 3.32 -5.99
C PHE A 3 -4.01 4.02 -5.52
N PHE A 4 -2.91 3.85 -6.25
CA PHE A 4 -1.62 4.48 -5.94
C PHE A 4 -1.72 6.00 -6.06
N PHE A 5 -2.15 6.49 -7.22
CA PHE A 5 -2.26 7.93 -7.48
C PHE A 5 -3.29 8.59 -6.57
N SER A 6 -4.43 7.93 -6.32
CA SER A 6 -5.44 8.45 -5.40
C SER A 6 -4.89 8.53 -3.97
N GLY A 7 -4.16 7.52 -3.50
CA GLY A 7 -3.55 7.53 -2.17
C GLY A 7 -2.51 8.64 -2.04
N PHE A 8 -1.61 8.76 -3.02
CA PHE A 8 -0.56 9.76 -3.04
C PHE A 8 -1.10 11.20 -3.10
N ASN A 9 -2.15 11.43 -3.91
CA ASN A 9 -2.82 12.73 -3.98
C ASN A 9 -3.45 13.13 -2.64
N ILE A 10 -4.00 12.18 -1.89
CA ILE A 10 -4.56 12.42 -0.57
C ILE A 10 -3.45 12.82 0.41
N PHE A 11 -2.34 12.06 0.49
CA PHE A 11 -1.18 12.44 1.29
C PHE A 11 -0.68 13.85 0.97
N LYS A 12 -0.53 14.16 -0.32
CA LYS A 12 -0.16 15.51 -0.78
C LYS A 12 -1.17 16.59 -0.36
N SER A 13 -2.47 16.29 -0.38
CA SER A 13 -3.52 17.24 0.01
C SER A 13 -3.52 17.55 1.51
N TYR A 14 -3.14 16.58 2.34
CA TYR A 14 -3.02 16.74 3.79
C TYR A 14 -1.62 17.17 4.24
N ALA A 15 -0.69 17.39 3.30
CA ALA A 15 0.73 17.68 3.55
C ALA A 15 1.43 16.62 4.43
N GLU A 16 0.95 15.38 4.35
CA GLU A 16 1.49 14.22 5.07
C GLU A 16 2.46 13.46 4.17
N ASN A 17 3.45 12.79 4.78
CA ASN A 17 4.44 12.02 4.05
C ASN A 17 4.00 10.55 3.94
N PRO A 18 3.94 9.96 2.73
CA PRO A 18 3.51 8.57 2.54
C PRO A 18 4.58 7.53 2.96
N VAL A 19 5.71 7.97 3.53
CA VAL A 19 6.76 7.08 4.02
C VAL A 19 6.34 6.46 5.37
N PRO A 20 6.39 5.14 5.54
CA PRO A 20 5.86 4.48 6.75
C PRO A 20 6.57 4.89 8.05
N THR A 21 7.82 5.33 7.94
CA THR A 21 8.67 5.73 9.09
C THR A 21 8.72 7.24 9.30
N SER A 22 8.02 8.04 8.49
CA SER A 22 7.94 9.47 8.76
C SER A 22 6.93 9.73 9.88
N PRO A 23 7.21 10.70 10.77
CA PRO A 23 6.22 11.13 11.75
C PRO A 23 4.97 11.61 11.00
N SER A 24 3.81 11.06 11.38
CA SER A 24 2.52 11.47 10.85
C SER A 24 1.81 12.32 11.88
N ASP A 25 1.38 13.52 11.48
CA ASP A 25 0.68 14.45 12.36
C ASP A 25 -0.82 14.13 12.42
N ARG A 26 -1.36 13.45 11.41
CA ARG A 26 -2.79 13.18 11.25
C ARG A 26 -3.08 11.84 10.57
N LEU A 27 -3.94 11.05 11.20
CA LEU A 27 -4.45 9.82 10.62
C LEU A 27 -5.54 10.10 9.56
N ILE A 28 -5.23 9.81 8.30
CA ILE A 28 -6.13 10.00 7.17
C ILE A 28 -7.12 8.83 7.07
N LYS A 29 -8.43 9.11 7.20
CA LYS A 29 -9.51 8.11 7.09
C LYS A 29 -10.51 8.38 5.95
N THR A 30 -10.20 9.34 5.08
CA THR A 30 -11.11 9.82 4.02
C THR A 30 -10.75 9.26 2.65
N GLY A 31 -11.73 9.22 1.75
CA GLY A 31 -11.53 8.77 0.36
C GLY A 31 -11.15 7.30 0.25
N ILE A 32 -10.06 7.01 -0.46
CA ILE A 32 -9.62 5.62 -0.73
C ILE A 32 -9.17 4.88 0.53
N PHE A 33 -8.72 5.63 1.56
CA PHE A 33 -8.34 5.08 2.87
C PHE A 33 -9.55 4.63 3.71
N ALA A 34 -10.78 4.99 3.33
CA ALA A 34 -12.00 4.50 3.97
C ALA A 34 -12.31 3.04 3.61
N TYR A 35 -11.87 2.59 2.43
CA TYR A 35 -12.09 1.21 1.96
C TYR A 35 -10.99 0.25 2.39
N THR A 36 -9.75 0.73 2.49
CA THR A 36 -8.60 -0.06 2.91
C THR A 36 -7.61 0.82 3.65
N ARG A 37 -7.02 0.32 4.74
CA ARG A 37 -6.03 1.09 5.53
C ARG A 37 -4.77 1.40 4.72
N ASN A 38 -4.41 0.50 3.80
CA ASN A 38 -3.15 0.54 3.07
C ASN A 38 -3.34 0.42 1.53
N PRO A 39 -3.96 1.42 0.89
CA PRO A 39 -4.30 1.41 -0.54
C PRO A 39 -3.07 1.43 -1.45
N ILE A 40 -1.96 2.02 -0.98
CA ILE A 40 -0.69 2.08 -1.71
C ILE A 40 -0.10 0.67 -1.85
N TYR A 41 -0.03 -0.10 -0.76
CA TYR A 41 0.47 -1.48 -0.81
C TYR A 41 -0.40 -2.39 -1.66
N LEU A 42 -1.73 -2.25 -1.55
CA LEU A 42 -2.65 -2.99 -2.39
C LEU A 42 -2.38 -2.74 -3.89
N SER A 43 -2.01 -1.50 -4.24
CA SER A 43 -1.69 -1.16 -5.62
C SER A 43 -0.45 -1.88 -6.15
N PHE A 44 0.56 -2.16 -5.31
CA PHE A 44 1.78 -2.89 -5.71
C PHE A 44 1.53 -4.38 -5.93
N VAL A 45 0.70 -4.99 -5.08
CA VAL A 45 0.27 -6.39 -5.25
C VAL A 45 -0.54 -6.51 -6.55
N LEU A 46 -1.52 -5.64 -6.74
CA LEU A 46 -2.33 -5.62 -7.97
C LEU A 46 -1.50 -5.34 -9.22
N PHE A 47 -0.44 -4.53 -9.12
CA PHE A 47 0.47 -4.29 -10.22
C PHE A 47 1.18 -5.58 -10.65
N HIS A 48 1.78 -6.32 -9.71
CA HIS A 48 2.43 -7.59 -10.03
C HIS A 48 1.44 -8.64 -10.55
N LEU A 49 0.23 -8.69 -9.99
CA LEU A 49 -0.83 -9.55 -10.52
C LEU A 49 -1.21 -9.17 -11.95
N SER A 50 -1.30 -7.88 -12.26
CA SER A 50 -1.59 -7.40 -13.62
C SER A 50 -0.47 -7.79 -14.59
N MET A 51 0.80 -7.68 -14.17
CA MET A 51 1.95 -8.14 -14.97
C MET A 51 1.88 -9.64 -15.24
N PHE A 52 1.46 -10.45 -14.27
CA PHE A 52 1.20 -11.88 -14.51
C PHE A 52 0.13 -12.08 -15.59
N LEU A 53 -0.99 -11.37 -15.54
CA LEU A 53 -2.07 -11.52 -16.53
C LEU A 53 -1.66 -11.05 -17.94
N VAL A 54 -0.76 -10.07 -18.06
CA VAL A 54 -0.31 -9.53 -19.36
C VAL A 54 0.80 -10.38 -19.97
N PHE A 55 1.75 -10.85 -19.16
CA PHE A 55 2.95 -11.56 -19.64
C PHE A 55 2.88 -13.07 -19.44
N GLU A 56 1.83 -13.57 -18.79
CA GLU A 56 1.60 -14.99 -18.45
C GLU A 56 2.78 -15.66 -17.71
N ASN A 57 3.62 -14.84 -17.04
CA ASN A 57 4.82 -15.33 -16.38
C ASN A 57 4.53 -15.62 -14.90
N VAL A 58 4.59 -16.90 -14.54
CA VAL A 58 4.36 -17.42 -13.17
C VAL A 58 5.22 -16.72 -12.12
N MET A 59 6.40 -16.21 -12.46
CA MET A 59 7.22 -15.46 -11.51
C MET A 59 6.51 -14.20 -11.01
N TYR A 60 5.76 -13.49 -11.85
CA TYR A 60 4.97 -12.33 -11.41
C TYR A 60 3.84 -12.71 -10.45
N LEU A 61 3.23 -13.89 -10.65
CA LEU A 61 2.21 -14.41 -9.73
C LEU A 61 2.84 -14.73 -8.37
N LEU A 62 3.97 -15.44 -8.36
CA LEU A 62 4.70 -15.76 -7.13
C LEU A 62 5.17 -14.48 -6.41
N SER A 63 5.68 -13.49 -7.14
CA SER A 63 6.04 -12.19 -6.59
C SER A 63 4.84 -11.43 -6.03
N SER A 64 3.66 -11.53 -6.66
CA SER A 64 2.43 -10.92 -6.15
C SER A 64 2.00 -11.55 -4.82
N ILE A 65 1.98 -12.89 -4.76
CA ILE A 65 1.62 -13.63 -3.54
C ILE A 65 2.64 -13.39 -2.43
N GLY A 66 3.93 -13.48 -2.75
CA GLY A 66 5.02 -13.22 -1.82
C GLY A 66 4.96 -11.81 -1.24
N GLN A 67 4.71 -10.79 -2.06
CA GLN A 67 4.51 -9.42 -1.58
C GLN A 67 3.27 -9.28 -0.71
N ALA A 68 2.14 -9.89 -1.08
CA ALA A 68 0.93 -9.82 -0.26
C ALA A 68 1.17 -10.39 1.15
N ILE A 69 1.82 -11.55 1.24
CA ILE A 69 2.17 -12.20 2.52
C ILE A 69 3.17 -11.35 3.30
N TRP A 70 4.24 -10.90 2.65
CA TRP A 70 5.30 -10.13 3.30
C TRP A 70 4.80 -8.79 3.84
N ILE A 71 4.06 -8.03 3.03
CA ILE A 71 3.50 -6.75 3.44
C ILE A 71 2.53 -6.94 4.60
N HIS A 72 1.61 -7.91 4.50
CA HIS A 72 0.59 -8.13 5.53
C HIS A 72 1.18 -8.55 6.88
N ASN A 73 2.21 -9.40 6.87
CA ASN A 73 2.77 -9.95 8.10
C ASN A 73 3.87 -9.10 8.72
N TYR A 74 4.68 -8.39 7.93
CA TYR A 74 5.83 -7.65 8.42
C TYR A 74 5.60 -6.14 8.39
N ILE A 75 5.31 -5.58 7.21
CA ILE A 75 5.23 -4.13 7.06
C ILE A 75 4.05 -3.56 7.83
N ILE A 76 2.84 -4.10 7.62
CA ILE A 76 1.63 -3.55 8.26
C ILE A 76 1.72 -3.65 9.78
N LYS A 77 2.23 -4.76 10.32
CA LYS A 77 2.41 -4.90 11.77
C LYS A 77 3.38 -3.86 12.33
N TYR A 78 4.53 -3.69 11.68
CA TYR A 78 5.53 -2.72 12.10
C TYR A 78 5.00 -1.28 12.02
N GLU A 79 4.26 -0.95 10.97
CA GLU A 79 3.65 0.37 10.79
C GLU A 79 2.53 0.63 11.82
N GLU A 80 1.67 -0.35 12.10
CA GLU A 80 0.63 -0.23 13.13
C GLU A 80 1.24 -0.09 14.54
N GLU A 81 2.34 -0.79 14.84
CA GLU A 81 3.09 -0.60 16.08
C GLU A 81 3.71 0.80 16.18
N TYR A 82 4.29 1.31 15.09
CA TYR A 82 4.86 2.67 15.03
C TYR A 82 3.80 3.76 15.22
N LEU A 83 2.59 3.57 14.69
CA LEU A 83 1.49 4.53 14.83
C LEU A 83 0.81 4.48 16.22
N LEU A 84 1.01 3.42 17.00
CA LEU A 84 0.48 3.26 18.35
C LEU A 84 1.46 3.70 19.46
N GLY A 85 2.76 3.73 19.17
CA GLY A 85 3.83 4.14 20.10
C GLY A 85 4.01 5.64 20.20
#